data_AF-A0A956EXI6-F1
#
_entry.id   AF-A0A956EXI6-F1
#
_cell.length_a   1.000
_cell.length_b   1.000
_cell.length_c   1.000
_cell.angle_alpha   90.00
_cell.angle_beta   90.00
_cell.angle_gamma   90.00
#
_symmetry.space_group_name_H-M   'P 1'
#
loop_
_entity.id
_entity.type
_entity.pdbx_description
1 polymer ?
#
loop_
_entity_poly.entity_id
_entity_poly.type
_entity_poly.pdbx_seq_one_letter_code
_entity_poly.pdbx_strand_id
1 'polypeptide(L)'
;LQQTLFAPSPQSDSQFGYAVAMSDDALFIVSRFDSAFASQAGAVYVFERSGTSWAFVERLGSMTPKPRGGFGQSIAFDGELLGVGELADPGQSGGDQRGSVSTYHRVGNTWQLLERLVPEAGLGSNTARFGAVQDLRNDRLVIGAPDLETSNDQSGFVASWSVIHTETNGTCFDGIECTTGNCVDGVCCDLPCAGTCEACSAAKKGYGEDGVCEPIQAGLDPDEECPADPTAANACAPESACSGDASCSCIVPGTLQCSSEIERIDENGNQVSCVPFRCRANTCLTTCNSSADCSDGARCNSERRCETAENHASSSSDSGCSMGRSGNRAPLWPLGALVALWFIARRRKLAFS
;
A
#
# COMPACT_ATOMS: atom_id res chain seq x y z
N LEU A 1 -2.40 -43.88 10.84
CA LEU A 1 -3.63 -43.06 10.92
C LEU A 1 -3.38 -41.99 11.99
N GLN A 2 -3.31 -40.70 11.62
CA GLN A 2 -3.04 -39.61 12.58
C GLN A 2 -4.32 -39.00 13.15
N GLN A 3 -5.37 -38.83 12.33
CA GLN A 3 -6.68 -38.32 12.74
C GLN A 3 -7.76 -38.85 11.79
N THR A 4 -8.98 -39.01 12.29
CA THR A 4 -10.19 -39.22 11.48
C THR A 4 -11.06 -37.98 11.59
N LEU A 5 -11.52 -37.45 10.45
CA LEU A 5 -12.37 -36.27 10.40
C LEU A 5 -13.82 -36.65 10.14
N PHE A 6 -14.71 -36.00 10.88
CA PHE A 6 -16.15 -36.13 10.72
C PHE A 6 -16.71 -34.76 10.33
N ALA A 7 -17.78 -34.75 9.53
CA ALA A 7 -18.57 -33.55 9.34
C ALA A 7 -19.04 -33.04 10.73
N PRO A 8 -18.83 -31.77 11.09
CA PRO A 8 -19.29 -31.20 12.37
C PRO A 8 -20.79 -31.40 12.66
N SER A 9 -21.61 -31.46 11.61
CA SER A 9 -23.05 -31.73 11.67
C SER A 9 -23.41 -32.84 10.67
N PRO A 10 -23.15 -34.13 11.01
CA PRO A 10 -23.27 -35.22 10.06
C PRO A 10 -24.74 -35.43 9.68
N GLN A 11 -24.99 -35.57 8.38
CA GLN A 11 -26.29 -35.85 7.80
C GLN A 11 -26.22 -37.16 7.02
N SER A 12 -27.26 -37.98 7.13
CA SER A 12 -27.39 -39.21 6.33
C SER A 12 -27.30 -38.88 4.84
N ASP A 13 -26.57 -39.71 4.09
CA ASP A 13 -26.41 -39.61 2.63
C ASP A 13 -25.81 -38.29 2.11
N SER A 14 -25.25 -37.44 2.98
CA SER A 14 -24.63 -36.15 2.58
C SER A 14 -23.34 -36.29 1.75
N GLN A 15 -22.77 -37.50 1.70
CA GLN A 15 -21.55 -37.85 0.98
C GLN A 15 -20.33 -37.01 1.39
N PHE A 16 -20.16 -36.74 2.69
CA PHE A 16 -18.93 -36.14 3.20
C PHE A 16 -17.71 -36.97 2.80
N GLY A 17 -16.69 -36.33 2.22
CA GLY A 17 -15.53 -37.01 1.63
C GLY A 17 -15.70 -37.37 0.15
N TYR A 18 -16.74 -36.87 -0.53
CA TYR A 18 -16.97 -37.10 -1.95
C TYR A 18 -15.78 -36.71 -2.83
N ALA A 19 -15.21 -35.54 -2.54
CA ALA A 19 -13.99 -35.02 -3.14
C ALA A 19 -13.21 -34.23 -2.09
N VAL A 20 -11.90 -34.14 -2.28
CA VAL A 20 -11.00 -33.44 -1.36
C VAL A 20 -9.97 -32.63 -2.14
N ALA A 21 -9.54 -31.51 -1.56
CA ALA A 21 -8.36 -30.76 -2.00
C ALA A 21 -7.59 -30.32 -0.75
N MET A 22 -6.26 -30.24 -0.82
CA MET A 22 -5.45 -29.94 0.36
C MET A 22 -4.09 -29.29 0.03
N SER A 23 -3.57 -28.57 1.02
CA SER A 23 -2.16 -28.20 1.20
C SER A 23 -1.67 -28.70 2.56
N ASP A 24 -0.51 -28.21 3.00
CA ASP A 24 0.01 -28.46 4.34
C ASP A 24 -0.87 -27.85 5.44
N ASP A 25 -1.52 -26.71 5.16
CA ASP A 25 -2.24 -25.92 6.17
C ASP A 25 -3.76 -25.87 5.95
N ALA A 26 -4.27 -26.20 4.76
CA ALA A 26 -5.69 -26.19 4.43
C ALA A 26 -6.17 -27.54 3.88
N LEU A 27 -7.38 -27.94 4.24
CA LEU A 27 -8.05 -29.14 3.76
C LEU A 27 -9.53 -28.84 3.47
N PHE A 28 -9.94 -29.08 2.23
CA PHE A 28 -11.30 -28.90 1.77
C PHE A 28 -11.95 -30.25 1.55
N ILE A 29 -13.11 -30.47 2.16
CA ILE A 29 -13.85 -31.72 2.04
C ILE A 29 -15.24 -31.43 1.52
N VAL A 30 -15.56 -31.99 0.36
CA VAL A 30 -16.89 -31.90 -0.24
C VAL A 30 -17.86 -32.82 0.50
N SER A 31 -19.06 -32.29 0.74
CA SER A 31 -20.26 -33.03 1.10
C SER A 31 -21.36 -32.70 0.10
N ARG A 32 -21.41 -33.47 -1.00
CA ARG A 32 -22.16 -33.13 -2.22
C ARG A 32 -23.67 -33.00 -2.03
N PHE A 33 -24.23 -33.69 -1.04
CA PHE A 33 -25.66 -33.65 -0.74
C PHE A 33 -25.96 -33.08 0.65
N ASP A 34 -25.05 -32.29 1.20
CA ASP A 34 -25.32 -31.53 2.42
C ASP A 34 -26.54 -30.61 2.23
N SER A 35 -27.38 -30.53 3.26
CA SER A 35 -28.64 -29.80 3.24
C SER A 35 -28.64 -28.53 4.10
N ALA A 36 -27.49 -28.05 4.55
CA ALA A 36 -27.42 -26.90 5.45
C ALA A 36 -27.86 -25.59 4.81
N PHE A 37 -27.66 -25.43 3.49
CA PHE A 37 -28.05 -24.22 2.75
C PHE A 37 -29.38 -24.36 2.01
N ALA A 38 -29.63 -25.51 1.40
CA ALA A 38 -30.92 -25.94 0.87
C ALA A 38 -30.90 -27.48 0.71
N SER A 39 -32.06 -28.11 0.55
CA SER A 39 -32.19 -29.58 0.44
C SER A 39 -31.21 -30.18 -0.58
N GLN A 40 -30.21 -30.94 -0.11
CA GLN A 40 -29.17 -31.55 -0.95
C GLN A 40 -28.42 -30.55 -1.86
N ALA A 41 -28.27 -29.29 -1.43
CA ALA A 41 -27.58 -28.26 -2.21
C ALA A 41 -26.08 -28.52 -2.36
N GLY A 42 -25.50 -29.25 -1.40
CA GLY A 42 -24.06 -29.49 -1.32
C GLY A 42 -23.33 -28.41 -0.54
N ALA A 43 -22.18 -28.79 0.02
CA ALA A 43 -21.31 -27.90 0.79
C ALA A 43 -19.84 -28.34 0.69
N VAL A 44 -18.94 -27.40 0.95
CA VAL A 44 -17.50 -27.66 1.15
C VAL A 44 -17.15 -27.31 2.58
N TYR A 45 -16.52 -28.24 3.29
CA TYR A 45 -16.03 -28.04 4.64
C TYR A 45 -14.56 -27.66 4.60
N VAL A 46 -14.21 -26.55 5.24
CA VAL A 46 -12.86 -26.05 5.37
C VAL A 46 -12.30 -26.49 6.72
N PHE A 47 -11.15 -27.15 6.67
CA PHE A 47 -10.34 -27.48 7.83
C PHE A 47 -8.98 -26.82 7.69
N GLU A 48 -8.45 -26.31 8.79
CA GLU A 48 -7.10 -25.77 8.86
C GLU A 48 -6.27 -26.57 9.84
N ARG A 49 -4.97 -26.63 9.57
CA ARG A 49 -4.04 -27.37 10.41
C ARG A 49 -3.70 -26.57 11.67
N SER A 50 -4.04 -27.14 12.83
CA SER A 50 -3.68 -26.63 14.15
C SER A 50 -2.68 -27.59 14.80
N GLY A 51 -1.39 -27.28 14.67
CA GLY A 51 -0.30 -28.14 15.10
C GLY A 51 -0.27 -29.46 14.31
N THR A 52 -0.58 -30.57 14.97
CA THR A 52 -0.64 -31.90 14.33
C THR A 52 -2.05 -32.36 13.98
N SER A 53 -3.06 -31.54 14.26
CA SER A 53 -4.47 -31.86 14.08
C SER A 53 -5.13 -30.92 13.08
N TRP A 54 -6.23 -31.34 12.48
CA TRP A 54 -7.09 -30.52 11.64
C TRP A 54 -8.27 -30.02 12.46
N ALA A 55 -8.51 -28.72 12.42
CA ALA A 55 -9.63 -28.04 13.05
C ALA A 55 -10.60 -27.56 11.98
N PHE A 56 -11.91 -27.77 12.20
CA PHE A 56 -12.94 -27.21 11.33
C PHE A 56 -12.98 -25.69 11.50
N VAL A 57 -12.94 -24.96 10.38
CA VAL A 57 -12.97 -23.49 10.36
C VAL A 57 -14.34 -23.01 9.90
N GLU A 58 -14.76 -23.42 8.71
CA GLU A 58 -16.00 -22.94 8.13
C GLU A 58 -16.60 -23.91 7.10
N ARG A 59 -17.83 -23.62 6.69
CA ARG A 59 -18.54 -24.35 5.65
C ARG A 59 -18.96 -23.39 4.55
N LEU A 60 -18.51 -23.67 3.34
CA LEU A 60 -18.83 -22.91 2.13
C LEU A 60 -20.04 -23.54 1.41
N GLY A 61 -20.87 -22.68 0.82
CA GLY A 61 -22.03 -23.05 0.04
C GLY A 61 -22.22 -22.15 -1.17
N SER A 62 -23.10 -22.58 -2.08
CA SER A 62 -23.50 -21.76 -3.22
C SER A 62 -24.12 -20.44 -2.79
N MET A 63 -23.83 -19.35 -3.51
CA MET A 63 -24.50 -18.05 -3.34
C MET A 63 -25.97 -18.07 -3.70
N THR A 64 -26.36 -18.99 -4.57
CA THR A 64 -27.75 -19.18 -5.01
C THR A 64 -28.14 -20.62 -4.72
N PRO A 65 -28.24 -21.01 -3.43
CA PRO A 65 -28.45 -22.40 -3.06
C PRO A 65 -29.81 -22.87 -3.56
N LYS A 66 -29.80 -23.96 -4.33
CA LYS A 66 -31.01 -24.60 -4.86
C LYS A 66 -31.12 -26.01 -4.31
N PRO A 67 -32.34 -26.52 -4.11
CA PRO A 67 -32.53 -27.94 -3.88
C PRO A 67 -31.81 -28.74 -4.96
N ARG A 68 -30.92 -29.65 -4.56
CA ARG A 68 -30.09 -30.46 -5.47
C ARG A 68 -29.22 -29.61 -6.41
N GLY A 69 -28.68 -28.51 -5.90
CA GLY A 69 -27.81 -27.59 -6.64
C GLY A 69 -26.45 -28.16 -6.99
N GLY A 70 -25.98 -29.20 -6.29
CA GLY A 70 -24.74 -29.90 -6.61
C GLY A 70 -23.48 -29.08 -6.38
N PHE A 71 -23.49 -28.14 -5.43
CA PHE A 71 -22.30 -27.41 -5.01
C PHE A 71 -21.25 -28.37 -4.43
N GLY A 72 -20.00 -28.25 -4.87
CA GLY A 72 -18.95 -29.22 -4.57
C GLY A 72 -18.89 -30.39 -5.55
N GLN A 73 -19.52 -30.29 -6.72
CA GLN A 73 -19.41 -31.29 -7.79
C GLN A 73 -17.97 -31.66 -8.15
N SER A 74 -17.10 -30.66 -8.17
CA SER A 74 -15.67 -30.74 -8.40
C SER A 74 -14.99 -29.68 -7.56
N ILE A 75 -13.71 -29.87 -7.27
CA ILE A 75 -12.92 -28.94 -6.44
C ILE A 75 -11.50 -28.87 -6.98
N ALA A 76 -10.94 -27.66 -7.05
CA ALA A 76 -9.56 -27.41 -7.40
C ALA A 76 -9.03 -26.30 -6.48
N PHE A 77 -7.78 -26.40 -6.03
CA PHE A 77 -7.23 -25.51 -5.01
C PHE A 77 -5.73 -25.33 -5.26
N ASP A 78 -5.25 -24.09 -5.16
CA ASP A 78 -3.83 -23.75 -5.20
C ASP A 78 -3.58 -22.46 -4.40
N GLY A 79 -2.66 -22.51 -3.43
CA GLY A 79 -2.32 -21.38 -2.57
C GLY A 79 -3.54 -20.79 -1.85
N GLU A 80 -3.90 -19.56 -2.21
CA GLU A 80 -5.03 -18.82 -1.62
C GLU A 80 -6.29 -18.88 -2.50
N LEU A 81 -6.29 -19.64 -3.59
CA LEU A 81 -7.42 -19.77 -4.52
C LEU A 81 -8.08 -21.15 -4.47
N LEU A 82 -9.40 -21.15 -4.47
CA LEU A 82 -10.24 -22.34 -4.47
C LEU A 82 -11.33 -22.22 -5.55
N GLY A 83 -11.40 -23.18 -6.47
CA GLY A 83 -12.50 -23.35 -7.41
C GLY A 83 -13.45 -24.47 -6.97
N VAL A 84 -14.75 -24.17 -6.87
CA VAL A 84 -15.79 -25.14 -6.50
C VAL A 84 -16.83 -25.22 -7.60
N GLY A 85 -16.95 -26.40 -8.21
CA GLY A 85 -17.92 -26.67 -9.26
C GLY A 85 -19.33 -26.87 -8.69
N GLU A 86 -20.31 -26.34 -9.38
CA GLU A 86 -21.73 -26.52 -9.08
C GLU A 86 -22.42 -27.00 -10.35
N LEU A 87 -22.88 -28.25 -10.32
CA LEU A 87 -23.69 -28.82 -11.39
C LEU A 87 -25.08 -29.07 -10.82
N ALA A 88 -26.06 -28.25 -11.23
CA ALA A 88 -27.45 -28.51 -10.89
C ALA A 88 -27.82 -29.95 -11.26
N ASP A 89 -28.53 -30.65 -10.36
CA ASP A 89 -28.75 -32.10 -10.46
C ASP A 89 -29.30 -32.51 -11.85
N PRO A 90 -28.57 -33.38 -12.58
CA PRO A 90 -28.97 -33.85 -13.90
C PRO A 90 -30.27 -34.67 -13.89
N GLY A 91 -30.74 -35.10 -12.72
CA GLY A 91 -32.01 -35.82 -12.54
C GLY A 91 -33.27 -34.94 -12.55
N GLN A 92 -33.13 -33.60 -12.54
CA GLN A 92 -34.25 -32.68 -12.79
C GLN A 92 -34.49 -32.60 -14.31
N SER A 93 -35.44 -33.40 -14.82
CA SER A 93 -35.91 -33.30 -16.19
C SER A 93 -36.32 -31.86 -16.52
N GLY A 94 -35.60 -31.21 -17.44
CA GLY A 94 -35.86 -29.82 -17.85
C GLY A 94 -35.18 -28.73 -17.00
N GLY A 95 -34.29 -29.09 -16.07
CA GLY A 95 -33.46 -28.16 -15.30
C GLY A 95 -32.28 -27.58 -16.10
N ASP A 96 -31.83 -26.39 -15.72
CA ASP A 96 -30.63 -25.74 -16.25
C ASP A 96 -29.36 -26.41 -15.70
N GLN A 97 -28.73 -27.27 -16.50
CA GLN A 97 -27.48 -27.99 -16.22
C GLN A 97 -26.27 -27.31 -16.87
N ARG A 98 -26.33 -25.99 -17.14
CA ARG A 98 -25.17 -25.24 -17.64
C ARG A 98 -23.95 -25.39 -16.74
N GLY A 99 -24.18 -25.57 -15.45
CA GLY A 99 -23.12 -25.62 -14.45
C GLY A 99 -22.49 -24.24 -14.23
N SER A 100 -21.67 -24.16 -13.20
CA SER A 100 -20.92 -22.96 -12.83
C SER A 100 -19.74 -23.34 -11.95
N VAL A 101 -18.78 -22.44 -11.82
CA VAL A 101 -17.73 -22.54 -10.81
C VAL A 101 -17.78 -21.31 -9.92
N SER A 102 -17.88 -21.50 -8.61
CA SER A 102 -17.61 -20.43 -7.65
C SER A 102 -16.13 -20.45 -7.30
N THR A 103 -15.44 -19.32 -7.49
CA THR A 103 -14.06 -19.13 -7.03
C THR A 103 -14.08 -18.44 -5.68
N TYR A 104 -13.20 -18.87 -4.79
CA TYR A 104 -12.99 -18.29 -3.47
C TYR A 104 -11.52 -17.92 -3.31
N HIS A 105 -11.29 -16.83 -2.59
CA HIS A 105 -9.98 -16.35 -2.18
C HIS A 105 -9.89 -16.37 -0.65
N ARG A 106 -8.73 -16.71 -0.10
CA ARG A 106 -8.51 -16.67 1.35
C ARG A 106 -7.98 -15.30 1.76
N VAL A 107 -8.74 -14.64 2.63
CA VAL A 107 -8.43 -13.31 3.17
C VAL A 107 -8.24 -13.44 4.68
N GLY A 108 -6.99 -13.39 5.13
CA GLY A 108 -6.63 -13.73 6.50
C GLY A 108 -6.99 -15.18 6.81
N ASN A 109 -7.98 -15.39 7.70
CA ASN A 109 -8.43 -16.73 8.13
C ASN A 109 -9.81 -17.11 7.58
N THR A 110 -10.32 -16.42 6.55
CA THR A 110 -11.64 -16.71 5.98
C THR A 110 -11.59 -16.85 4.46
N TRP A 111 -12.42 -17.74 3.92
CA TRP A 111 -12.60 -17.94 2.50
C TRP A 111 -13.75 -17.05 1.99
N GLN A 112 -13.40 -16.02 1.24
CA GLN A 112 -14.35 -15.09 0.65
C GLN A 112 -14.65 -15.49 -0.79
N LEU A 113 -15.90 -15.39 -1.22
CA LEU A 113 -16.25 -15.60 -2.62
C LEU A 113 -15.63 -14.50 -3.47
N LEU A 114 -14.83 -14.88 -4.46
CA LEU A 114 -14.29 -13.97 -5.45
C LEU A 114 -15.32 -13.73 -6.56
N GLU A 115 -15.70 -14.78 -7.29
CA GLU A 115 -16.74 -14.68 -8.32
C GLU A 115 -17.42 -16.00 -8.66
N ARG A 116 -18.50 -15.93 -9.45
CA ARG A 116 -19.19 -17.08 -10.02
C ARG A 116 -19.02 -17.08 -11.53
N LEU A 117 -18.24 -18.04 -12.02
CA LEU A 117 -18.00 -18.29 -13.43
C LEU A 117 -19.14 -19.13 -14.02
N VAL A 118 -19.66 -18.69 -15.16
CA VAL A 118 -20.67 -19.39 -15.96
C VAL A 118 -20.21 -19.42 -17.43
N PRO A 119 -20.72 -20.34 -18.26
CA PRO A 119 -20.48 -20.30 -19.69
C PRO A 119 -20.82 -18.93 -20.29
N GLU A 120 -20.04 -18.48 -21.26
CA GLU A 120 -20.30 -17.22 -21.96
C GLU A 120 -21.71 -17.17 -22.55
N ALA A 121 -22.33 -16.00 -22.48
CA ALA A 121 -23.68 -15.79 -22.99
C ALA A 121 -23.73 -16.09 -24.50
N GLY A 122 -24.66 -16.96 -24.90
CA GLY A 122 -24.83 -17.37 -26.30
C GLY A 122 -24.21 -18.73 -26.65
N LEU A 123 -23.44 -19.36 -25.75
CA LEU A 123 -23.01 -20.75 -25.88
C LEU A 123 -24.16 -21.68 -25.45
N GLY A 124 -25.05 -21.95 -26.40
CA GLY A 124 -26.44 -22.37 -26.18
C GLY A 124 -26.69 -23.85 -25.86
N SER A 125 -26.20 -24.37 -24.73
CA SER A 125 -26.74 -25.61 -24.18
C SER A 125 -27.13 -25.47 -22.71
N ASN A 126 -28.33 -25.91 -22.36
CA ASN A 126 -28.74 -26.08 -20.96
C ASN A 126 -28.03 -27.27 -20.30
N THR A 127 -27.07 -27.89 -20.98
CA THR A 127 -26.40 -29.13 -20.57
C THR A 127 -24.89 -29.00 -20.53
N ALA A 128 -24.33 -27.78 -20.59
CA ALA A 128 -22.89 -27.57 -20.75
C ALA A 128 -22.01 -28.27 -19.70
N ARG A 129 -22.55 -28.46 -18.49
CA ARG A 129 -21.84 -28.99 -17.33
C ARG A 129 -20.50 -28.31 -17.08
N PHE A 130 -20.48 -26.99 -17.22
CA PHE A 130 -19.33 -26.16 -16.90
C PHE A 130 -18.94 -26.34 -15.44
N GLY A 131 -17.66 -26.60 -15.19
CA GLY A 131 -17.19 -26.97 -13.86
C GLY A 131 -17.35 -28.45 -13.52
N ALA A 132 -17.66 -29.32 -14.49
CA ALA A 132 -17.71 -30.77 -14.23
C ALA A 132 -16.35 -31.33 -13.81
N VAL A 133 -15.27 -30.78 -14.36
CA VAL A 133 -13.88 -31.08 -14.01
C VAL A 133 -13.09 -29.78 -14.03
N GLN A 134 -12.08 -29.67 -13.16
CA GLN A 134 -11.28 -28.46 -12.99
C GLN A 134 -9.84 -28.82 -12.61
N ASP A 135 -8.90 -27.96 -12.98
CA ASP A 135 -7.53 -27.96 -12.44
C ASP A 135 -7.10 -26.51 -12.20
N LEU A 136 -6.38 -26.26 -11.11
CA LEU A 136 -5.98 -24.91 -10.71
C LEU A 136 -4.48 -24.94 -10.41
N ARG A 137 -3.72 -24.10 -11.11
CA ARG A 137 -2.29 -23.88 -10.84
C ARG A 137 -1.86 -22.48 -11.20
N ASN A 138 -1.04 -21.87 -10.36
CA ASN A 138 -0.43 -20.55 -10.58
C ASN A 138 -1.49 -19.53 -11.03
N ASP A 139 -2.57 -19.40 -10.24
CA ASP A 139 -3.70 -18.49 -10.47
C ASP A 139 -4.48 -18.72 -11.78
N ARG A 140 -4.22 -19.82 -12.47
CA ARG A 140 -4.94 -20.23 -13.66
C ARG A 140 -5.82 -21.44 -13.39
N LEU A 141 -7.12 -21.20 -13.46
CA LEU A 141 -8.14 -22.23 -13.40
C LEU A 141 -8.48 -22.70 -14.81
N VAL A 142 -8.36 -24.00 -15.06
CA VAL A 142 -8.83 -24.65 -16.28
C VAL A 142 -10.12 -25.39 -15.94
N ILE A 143 -11.18 -25.12 -16.71
CA ILE A 143 -12.54 -25.58 -16.43
C ILE A 143 -13.06 -26.38 -17.61
N GLY A 144 -13.43 -27.64 -17.37
CA GLY A 144 -14.08 -28.48 -18.36
C GLY A 144 -15.60 -28.26 -18.42
N ALA A 145 -16.13 -28.23 -19.63
CA ALA A 145 -17.56 -28.21 -19.95
C ALA A 145 -17.82 -29.29 -21.03
N PRO A 146 -17.83 -30.58 -20.63
CA PRO A 146 -17.78 -31.71 -21.57
C PRO A 146 -18.99 -31.83 -22.49
N ASP A 147 -20.12 -31.25 -22.08
CA ASP A 147 -21.40 -31.36 -22.77
C ASP A 147 -21.84 -29.99 -23.34
N LEU A 148 -20.88 -29.05 -23.47
CA LEU A 148 -21.12 -27.75 -24.09
C LEU A 148 -21.17 -27.88 -25.61
N GLU A 149 -22.36 -27.66 -26.18
CA GLU A 149 -22.58 -27.70 -27.62
C GLU A 149 -22.36 -26.33 -28.26
N THR A 150 -21.47 -26.24 -29.26
CA THR A 150 -21.30 -25.06 -30.11
C THR A 150 -21.79 -25.37 -31.52
N SER A 151 -23.02 -24.91 -31.82
CA SER A 151 -23.82 -24.94 -33.06
C SER A 151 -23.77 -26.11 -34.07
N ASN A 152 -22.81 -27.06 -34.06
CA ASN A 152 -22.64 -28.03 -35.15
C ASN A 152 -21.94 -29.36 -34.77
N ASP A 153 -21.36 -29.53 -33.59
CA ASP A 153 -20.74 -30.80 -33.17
C ASP A 153 -20.77 -30.95 -31.64
N GLN A 154 -20.97 -32.19 -31.18
CA GLN A 154 -20.88 -32.63 -29.78
C GLN A 154 -19.43 -32.54 -29.29
N SER A 155 -18.93 -31.33 -29.16
CA SER A 155 -17.56 -31.02 -28.85
C SER A 155 -17.51 -30.40 -27.47
N GLY A 156 -17.18 -31.20 -26.46
CA GLY A 156 -16.88 -30.68 -25.13
C GLY A 156 -15.87 -29.54 -25.19
N PHE A 157 -16.02 -28.57 -24.28
CA PHE A 157 -15.25 -27.34 -24.26
C PHE A 157 -14.34 -27.28 -23.04
N VAL A 158 -13.22 -26.57 -23.17
CA VAL A 158 -12.33 -26.24 -22.06
C VAL A 158 -12.21 -24.72 -22.01
N ALA A 159 -12.62 -24.13 -20.90
CA ALA A 159 -12.41 -22.73 -20.59
C ALA A 159 -11.15 -22.57 -19.73
N SER A 160 -10.47 -21.44 -19.86
CA SER A 160 -9.45 -21.01 -18.91
C SER A 160 -9.87 -19.69 -18.30
N TRP A 161 -9.73 -19.60 -16.98
CA TRP A 161 -9.91 -18.39 -16.21
C TRP A 161 -8.61 -18.11 -15.44
N SER A 162 -8.29 -16.85 -15.21
CA SER A 162 -7.12 -16.46 -14.43
C SER A 162 -7.41 -15.20 -13.65
N VAL A 163 -6.83 -15.07 -12.47
CA VAL A 163 -6.82 -13.79 -11.75
C VAL A 163 -6.00 -12.79 -12.56
N ILE A 164 -6.59 -11.62 -12.82
CA ILE A 164 -5.87 -10.52 -13.46
C ILE A 164 -5.19 -9.74 -12.35
N HIS A 165 -3.87 -9.85 -12.32
CA HIS A 165 -3.05 -9.05 -11.43
C HIS A 165 -2.87 -7.65 -12.01
N THR A 166 -3.10 -6.66 -11.17
CA THR A 166 -2.81 -5.25 -11.39
C THR A 166 -1.33 -5.00 -11.13
N GLU A 167 -0.72 -4.11 -11.91
CA GLU A 167 0.66 -3.67 -11.69
C GLU A 167 0.74 -2.76 -10.45
N THR A 168 1.97 -2.45 -10.01
CA THR A 168 2.22 -1.45 -8.95
C THR A 168 1.51 -0.13 -9.26
N ASN A 169 1.06 0.60 -8.23
CA ASN A 169 0.25 1.83 -8.31
C ASN A 169 -1.23 1.59 -8.69
N GLY A 170 -1.61 0.36 -9.05
CA GLY A 170 -3.01 0.00 -9.21
C GLY A 170 -3.79 0.05 -7.89
N THR A 171 -5.08 0.36 -7.93
CA THR A 171 -5.96 0.18 -6.77
C THR A 171 -6.20 -1.29 -6.51
N CYS A 172 -6.28 -1.69 -5.25
CA CYS A 172 -6.60 -3.05 -4.86
C CYS A 172 -7.48 -3.10 -3.62
N PHE A 173 -8.22 -4.19 -3.49
CA PHE A 173 -8.90 -4.58 -2.25
C PHE A 173 -8.15 -5.68 -1.52
N ASP A 174 -7.36 -6.48 -2.24
CA ASP A 174 -6.61 -7.62 -1.71
C ASP A 174 -5.29 -7.81 -2.47
N GLY A 175 -4.31 -8.44 -1.83
CA GLY A 175 -2.99 -8.71 -2.38
C GLY A 175 -3.00 -9.54 -3.66
N ILE A 176 -4.01 -10.39 -3.84
CA ILE A 176 -4.15 -11.20 -5.07
C ILE A 176 -4.50 -10.35 -6.31
N GLU A 177 -4.97 -9.13 -6.13
CA GLU A 177 -5.17 -8.20 -7.25
C GLU A 177 -3.85 -7.54 -7.66
N CYS A 178 -2.74 -7.81 -6.98
CA CYS A 178 -1.46 -7.17 -7.20
C CYS A 178 -0.43 -8.18 -7.71
N THR A 179 0.30 -7.82 -8.76
CA THR A 179 1.35 -8.68 -9.35
C THR A 179 2.43 -9.03 -8.32
N THR A 180 2.59 -8.17 -7.32
CA THR A 180 3.54 -8.29 -6.21
C THR A 180 2.99 -9.09 -5.04
N GLY A 181 1.68 -9.39 -5.01
CA GLY A 181 0.98 -9.97 -3.86
C GLY A 181 0.70 -8.98 -2.72
N ASN A 182 1.12 -7.70 -2.84
CA ASN A 182 1.03 -6.73 -1.76
C ASN A 182 -0.05 -5.69 -2.06
N CYS A 183 -1.18 -5.76 -1.36
CA CYS A 183 -2.16 -4.68 -1.33
C CYS A 183 -2.04 -3.93 -0.02
N VAL A 184 -1.46 -2.74 -0.07
CA VAL A 184 -1.20 -1.90 1.10
C VAL A 184 -1.84 -0.55 0.84
N ASP A 185 -2.59 -0.03 1.82
CA ASP A 185 -3.32 1.24 1.70
C ASP A 185 -4.33 1.29 0.54
N GLY A 186 -4.82 0.13 0.10
CA GLY A 186 -5.69 0.02 -1.08
C GLY A 186 -4.96 0.21 -2.41
N VAL A 187 -3.63 0.11 -2.41
CA VAL A 187 -2.76 0.25 -3.58
C VAL A 187 -1.82 -0.96 -3.70
N CYS A 188 -1.62 -1.43 -4.93
CA CYS A 188 -0.65 -2.47 -5.24
C CYS A 188 0.78 -1.97 -5.06
N CYS A 189 1.45 -2.55 -4.08
CA CYS A 189 2.74 -2.10 -3.60
C CYS A 189 3.89 -2.99 -4.08
N ASP A 190 5.08 -2.42 -4.29
CA ASP A 190 6.29 -3.18 -4.59
C ASP A 190 6.74 -4.09 -3.42
N LEU A 191 6.45 -3.69 -2.17
CA LEU A 191 6.76 -4.42 -0.94
C LEU A 191 5.55 -4.44 0.02
N PRO A 192 5.52 -5.35 1.01
CA PRO A 192 4.38 -5.49 1.93
C PRO A 192 4.21 -4.35 2.96
N CYS A 193 5.14 -3.38 3.04
CA CYS A 193 5.16 -2.32 4.06
C CYS A 193 4.83 -2.79 5.48
N ALA A 194 5.51 -3.86 5.89
CA ALA A 194 5.33 -4.43 7.23
C ALA A 194 6.24 -3.78 8.29
N GLY A 195 7.10 -2.83 7.90
CA GLY A 195 7.94 -2.07 8.81
C GLY A 195 7.18 -0.93 9.50
N THR A 196 7.71 -0.47 10.63
CA THR A 196 7.17 0.68 11.34
C THR A 196 7.33 1.95 10.49
N CYS A 197 6.30 2.78 10.46
CA CYS A 197 6.28 4.03 9.72
C CYS A 197 6.56 3.84 8.23
N GLU A 198 6.02 2.78 7.63
CA GLU A 198 6.06 2.54 6.20
C GLU A 198 4.65 2.61 5.63
N ALA A 199 4.48 3.24 4.48
CA ALA A 199 3.21 3.28 3.78
C ALA A 199 3.44 3.12 2.28
N CYS A 200 2.39 2.70 1.57
CA CYS A 200 2.45 2.52 0.13
C CYS A 200 1.73 3.63 -0.63
N SER A 201 0.64 4.13 -0.06
CA SER A 201 -0.10 5.25 -0.66
C SER A 201 0.63 6.57 -0.43
N ALA A 202 0.73 7.40 -1.46
CA ALA A 202 1.22 8.77 -1.36
C ALA A 202 0.42 9.58 -0.33
N ALA A 203 -0.87 9.28 -0.17
CA ALA A 203 -1.73 9.92 0.82
C ALA A 203 -1.27 9.66 2.26
N LYS A 204 -0.90 8.42 2.60
CA LYS A 204 -0.37 8.11 3.94
C LYS A 204 1.09 8.48 4.10
N LYS A 205 1.92 8.26 3.06
CA LYS A 205 3.32 8.68 3.06
C LYS A 205 3.46 10.19 3.27
N GLY A 206 2.54 10.99 2.71
CA GLY A 206 2.64 12.45 2.65
C GLY A 206 3.46 12.97 1.47
N TYR A 207 4.05 12.08 0.68
CA TYR A 207 4.87 12.39 -0.50
C TYR A 207 4.95 11.18 -1.46
N GLY A 208 5.64 11.38 -2.58
CA GLY A 208 5.92 10.32 -3.55
C GLY A 208 4.71 9.93 -4.39
N GLU A 209 4.85 8.84 -5.13
CA GLU A 209 3.76 8.21 -5.87
C GLU A 209 3.24 6.98 -5.12
N ASP A 210 1.99 6.62 -5.40
CA ASP A 210 1.34 5.40 -4.98
C ASP A 210 2.09 4.16 -5.51
N GLY A 211 2.16 3.09 -4.71
CA GLY A 211 2.66 1.77 -5.16
C GLY A 211 4.13 1.49 -4.85
N VAL A 212 4.84 2.41 -4.19
CA VAL A 212 6.20 2.22 -3.69
C VAL A 212 6.19 2.29 -2.18
N CYS A 213 6.67 1.25 -1.53
CA CYS A 213 6.78 1.19 -0.09
C CYS A 213 7.95 2.04 0.40
N GLU A 214 7.65 3.11 1.12
CA GLU A 214 8.67 4.04 1.62
C GLU A 214 8.29 4.52 3.03
N PRO A 215 9.29 5.04 3.79
CA PRO A 215 9.02 5.69 5.07
C PRO A 215 7.96 6.78 4.99
N ILE A 216 7.06 6.84 5.96
CA ILE A 216 6.09 7.93 6.13
C ILE A 216 6.84 9.23 6.47
N GLN A 217 6.42 10.34 5.88
CA GLN A 217 7.05 11.65 6.07
C GLN A 217 7.17 12.02 7.56
N ALA A 218 8.30 12.63 7.90
CA ALA A 218 8.55 13.13 9.23
C ALA A 218 7.38 13.99 9.75
N GLY A 219 6.89 13.66 10.94
CA GLY A 219 5.80 14.36 11.62
C GLY A 219 4.39 13.87 11.30
N LEU A 220 4.23 12.87 10.42
CA LEU A 220 2.95 12.19 10.19
C LEU A 220 2.92 10.85 10.94
N ASP A 221 1.71 10.41 11.31
CA ASP A 221 1.45 9.07 11.87
C ASP A 221 0.01 8.63 11.51
N PRO A 222 -0.26 8.33 10.23
CA PRO A 222 -1.61 8.02 9.75
C PRO A 222 -2.12 6.65 10.23
N ASP A 223 -1.23 5.76 10.65
CA ASP A 223 -1.54 4.39 11.08
C ASP A 223 -1.37 4.18 12.60
N GLU A 224 -1.09 5.27 13.35
CA GLU A 224 -0.91 5.27 14.81
C GLU A 224 0.15 4.26 15.29
N GLU A 225 1.23 4.13 14.52
CA GLU A 225 2.30 3.17 14.79
C GLU A 225 3.31 3.70 15.82
N CYS A 226 3.28 5.01 16.12
CA CYS A 226 4.15 5.66 17.09
C CYS A 226 3.39 5.99 18.37
N PRO A 227 3.26 5.04 19.32
CA PRO A 227 2.53 5.27 20.56
C PRO A 227 3.23 6.33 21.43
N ALA A 228 2.44 7.25 21.99
CA ALA A 228 2.93 8.18 23.01
C ALA A 228 3.39 7.38 24.25
N ASP A 229 4.61 7.59 24.73
CA ASP A 229 5.12 6.98 25.96
C ASP A 229 4.78 7.86 27.18
N PRO A 230 3.77 7.48 28.01
CA PRO A 230 3.42 8.26 29.20
C PRO A 230 4.44 8.11 30.35
N THR A 231 5.45 7.23 30.21
CA THR A 231 6.42 6.87 31.26
C THR A 231 7.85 7.33 30.96
N ALA A 232 8.12 7.87 29.78
CA ALA A 232 9.44 8.39 29.43
C ALA A 232 9.84 9.55 30.37
N ALA A 233 10.85 9.32 31.20
CA ALA A 233 11.35 10.27 32.19
C ALA A 233 11.94 11.57 31.59
N ASN A 234 12.02 11.67 30.25
CA ASN A 234 12.34 12.87 29.49
C ASN A 234 11.37 13.02 28.30
N ALA A 235 10.37 13.90 28.46
CA ALA A 235 9.76 14.77 27.45
C ALA A 235 9.33 14.18 26.08
N CYS A 236 8.58 13.08 26.04
CA CYS A 236 7.83 12.70 24.83
C CYS A 236 6.33 12.51 25.11
N ALA A 237 5.69 13.57 25.60
CA ALA A 237 4.24 13.74 25.55
C ALA A 237 3.93 15.19 25.15
N PRO A 238 3.02 15.44 24.18
CA PRO A 238 1.92 14.56 23.79
C PRO A 238 1.99 13.90 22.40
N GLU A 239 2.97 14.19 21.53
CA GLU A 239 2.95 13.70 20.13
C GLU A 239 4.27 13.03 19.72
N SER A 240 4.21 11.72 19.45
CA SER A 240 5.23 10.95 18.73
C SER A 240 4.72 10.69 17.32
N ALA A 241 5.59 10.73 16.33
CA ALA A 241 5.24 10.48 14.93
C ALA A 241 6.41 9.87 14.18
N CYS A 242 6.21 9.53 12.91
CA CYS A 242 7.26 9.01 12.05
C CYS A 242 8.38 10.05 11.87
N SER A 243 9.64 9.59 11.79
CA SER A 243 10.83 10.42 11.55
C SER A 243 11.22 10.58 10.09
N GLY A 244 10.55 9.89 9.15
CA GLY A 244 10.94 9.87 7.74
C GLY A 244 11.97 8.82 7.36
N ASP A 245 12.32 7.91 8.28
CA ASP A 245 13.32 6.84 8.07
C ASP A 245 12.86 5.46 8.59
N ALA A 246 11.56 5.18 8.51
CA ALA A 246 10.91 3.96 8.99
C ALA A 246 11.15 3.72 10.50
N SER A 247 11.13 4.82 11.26
CA SER A 247 11.19 4.79 12.72
C SER A 247 10.32 5.88 13.33
N CYS A 248 10.10 5.79 14.65
CA CYS A 248 9.37 6.78 15.41
C CYS A 248 10.34 7.79 16.02
N SER A 249 9.99 9.07 15.94
CA SER A 249 10.64 10.15 16.66
C SER A 249 9.64 10.93 17.49
N CYS A 250 10.11 11.50 18.59
CA CYS A 250 9.32 12.47 19.32
C CYS A 250 9.21 13.75 18.49
N ILE A 251 7.98 14.20 18.21
CA ILE A 251 7.79 15.59 17.80
C ILE A 251 7.88 16.39 19.10
N VAL A 252 9.10 16.73 19.50
CA VAL A 252 9.25 17.86 20.41
C VAL A 252 8.87 19.05 19.52
N PRO A 253 7.79 19.81 19.81
CA PRO A 253 7.61 21.08 19.13
C PRO A 253 8.90 21.82 19.39
N GLY A 254 9.63 22.15 18.31
CA GLY A 254 10.78 23.02 18.36
C GLY A 254 10.30 24.37 18.89
N THR A 255 10.11 24.47 20.19
CA THR A 255 10.04 25.77 20.84
C THR A 255 11.39 26.36 20.50
N LEU A 256 11.38 27.42 19.70
CA LEU A 256 12.54 28.26 19.51
C LEU A 256 13.14 28.41 20.91
N GLN A 257 14.33 27.90 21.15
CA GLN A 257 14.93 27.86 22.47
C GLN A 257 16.39 28.19 22.31
N CYS A 258 16.88 29.04 23.21
CA CYS A 258 18.31 29.31 23.27
C CYS A 258 19.02 28.05 23.79
N SER A 259 19.88 27.43 22.98
CA SER A 259 20.74 26.32 23.43
C SER A 259 21.93 26.83 24.23
N SER A 260 22.35 28.07 23.98
CA SER A 260 23.37 28.79 24.75
C SER A 260 23.11 30.29 24.68
N GLU A 261 23.98 31.09 25.29
CA GLU A 261 23.88 32.55 25.21
C GLU A 261 24.10 33.10 23.79
N ILE A 262 24.64 32.31 22.86
CA ILE A 262 24.97 32.71 21.49
C ILE A 262 24.39 31.77 20.41
N GLU A 263 23.59 30.78 20.80
CA GLU A 263 22.99 29.81 19.88
C GLU A 263 21.52 29.57 20.20
N ARG A 264 20.73 29.34 19.15
CA ARG A 264 19.31 29.02 19.21
C ARG A 264 19.03 27.77 18.39
N ILE A 265 18.11 26.93 18.84
CA ILE A 265 17.59 25.82 18.04
C ILE A 265 16.50 26.34 17.10
N ASP A 266 16.60 26.05 15.79
CA ASP A 266 15.56 26.36 14.81
C ASP A 266 14.39 25.38 14.84
N GLU A 267 13.39 25.63 14.00
CA GLU A 267 12.18 24.80 13.87
C GLU A 267 12.48 23.37 13.41
N ASN A 268 13.68 23.15 12.85
CA ASN A 268 14.15 21.86 12.35
C ASN A 268 15.15 21.18 13.31
N GLY A 269 15.38 21.75 14.50
CA GLY A 269 16.31 21.19 15.49
C GLY A 269 17.78 21.57 15.28
N ASN A 270 18.12 22.43 14.32
CA ASN A 270 19.50 22.82 14.05
C ASN A 270 19.97 23.98 14.95
N GLN A 271 21.26 23.99 15.30
CA GLN A 271 21.87 25.12 15.98
C GLN A 271 22.10 26.29 15.01
N VAL A 272 21.48 27.42 15.33
CA VAL A 272 21.63 28.70 14.63
C VAL A 272 22.41 29.66 15.52
N SER A 273 23.53 30.16 14.99
CA SER A 273 24.37 31.14 15.67
C SER A 273 23.69 32.52 15.70
N CYS A 274 23.67 33.15 16.88
CA CYS A 274 23.18 34.51 17.10
C CYS A 274 24.31 35.56 17.02
N VAL A 275 25.57 35.14 16.88
CA VAL A 275 26.74 36.04 16.84
C VAL A 275 26.58 37.07 15.71
N PRO A 276 26.79 38.38 15.96
CA PRO A 276 27.46 38.97 17.12
C PRO A 276 26.56 39.29 18.32
N PHE A 277 25.27 38.98 18.25
CA PHE A 277 24.29 39.21 19.30
C PHE A 277 24.09 37.97 20.19
N ARG A 278 23.43 38.14 21.34
CA ARG A 278 23.06 37.05 22.22
C ARG A 278 21.65 36.52 21.91
N CYS A 279 21.42 35.26 22.24
CA CYS A 279 20.08 34.69 22.28
C CYS A 279 19.38 35.10 23.58
N ARG A 280 18.16 35.65 23.49
CA ARG A 280 17.37 36.01 24.67
C ARG A 280 15.88 35.85 24.38
N ALA A 281 15.13 35.37 25.38
CA ALA A 281 13.72 35.06 25.22
C ALA A 281 13.48 34.25 23.94
N ASN A 282 14.29 33.19 23.77
CA ASN A 282 14.12 32.22 22.70
C ASN A 282 14.32 32.75 21.28
N THR A 283 14.91 33.93 21.10
CA THR A 283 15.16 34.55 19.80
C THR A 283 16.57 35.16 19.76
N CYS A 284 17.24 35.13 18.61
CA CYS A 284 18.47 35.91 18.42
C CYS A 284 18.12 37.40 18.40
N LEU A 285 18.77 38.20 19.24
CA LEU A 285 18.62 39.65 19.18
C LEU A 285 19.18 40.18 17.85
N THR A 286 18.54 41.21 17.31
CA THR A 286 18.99 41.89 16.08
C THR A 286 19.43 43.32 16.33
N THR A 287 19.24 43.81 17.56
CA THR A 287 19.68 45.11 18.05
C THR A 287 20.12 45.00 19.51
N CYS A 288 21.01 45.90 19.95
CA CYS A 288 21.47 45.96 21.33
C CYS A 288 21.02 47.26 22.02
N ASN A 289 20.75 47.17 23.32
CA ASN A 289 20.52 48.32 24.20
C ASN A 289 21.73 48.59 25.10
N SER A 290 22.51 47.55 25.37
CA SER A 290 23.76 47.61 26.13
C SER A 290 24.75 46.58 25.60
N SER A 291 26.01 46.69 26.01
CA SER A 291 27.02 45.68 25.65
C SER A 291 26.73 44.29 26.23
N ALA A 292 25.77 44.13 27.14
CA ALA A 292 25.32 42.84 27.65
C ALA A 292 24.41 42.08 26.66
N ASP A 293 23.92 42.74 25.61
CA ASP A 293 23.12 42.11 24.54
C ASP A 293 24.01 41.54 23.41
N CYS A 294 25.33 41.75 23.51
CA CYS A 294 26.34 41.35 22.55
C CYS A 294 27.10 40.11 23.03
N SER A 295 27.51 39.27 22.09
CA SER A 295 28.44 38.15 22.34
C SER A 295 29.76 38.65 22.95
N ASP A 296 30.47 37.77 23.64
CA ASP A 296 31.70 38.13 24.34
C ASP A 296 32.72 38.75 23.39
N GLY A 297 33.25 39.92 23.78
CA GLY A 297 34.20 40.70 22.97
C GLY A 297 33.56 41.73 22.04
N ALA A 298 32.22 41.75 21.90
CA ALA A 298 31.49 42.78 21.17
C ALA A 298 30.85 43.82 22.11
N ARG A 299 30.78 45.08 21.66
CA ARG A 299 30.13 46.19 22.39
C ARG A 299 29.02 46.81 21.58
N CYS A 300 28.00 47.30 22.27
CA CYS A 300 26.89 47.98 21.63
C CYS A 300 27.26 49.42 21.26
N ASN A 301 27.18 49.77 19.97
CA ASN A 301 27.45 51.12 19.48
C ASN A 301 26.19 52.01 19.47
N SER A 302 26.33 53.29 19.11
CA SER A 302 25.23 54.25 19.05
C SER A 302 24.16 53.92 17.99
N GLU A 303 24.48 53.04 17.04
CA GLU A 303 23.57 52.56 15.99
C GLU A 303 22.86 51.25 16.38
N ARG A 304 22.99 50.82 17.64
CA ARG A 304 22.41 49.57 18.20
C ARG A 304 22.95 48.29 17.56
N ARG A 305 24.19 48.32 17.05
CA ARG A 305 24.90 47.15 16.54
C ARG A 305 25.98 46.67 17.51
N CYS A 306 26.24 45.36 17.51
CA CYS A 306 27.32 44.75 18.26
C CYS A 306 28.59 44.69 17.40
N GLU A 307 29.64 45.40 17.82
CA GLU A 307 30.93 45.49 17.10
C GLU A 307 32.09 45.08 18.00
N THR A 308 33.06 44.35 17.44
CA THR A 308 34.30 43.96 18.14
C THR A 308 35.31 45.10 18.09
N ALA A 309 36.21 45.14 19.08
CA ALA A 309 37.19 46.22 19.26
C ALA A 309 38.18 46.41 18.08
N GLU A 310 38.22 45.48 17.12
CA GLU A 310 39.02 45.60 15.89
C GLU A 310 38.52 46.69 14.94
N ASN A 311 37.26 47.13 15.07
CA ASN A 311 36.66 48.17 14.22
C ASN A 311 36.74 49.59 14.78
N HIS A 312 37.38 49.82 15.94
CA HIS A 312 37.43 51.14 16.59
C HIS A 312 38.66 51.99 16.23
N ALA A 313 39.29 51.76 15.09
CA ALA A 313 40.33 52.65 14.54
C ALA A 313 39.71 53.74 13.64
N SER A 314 39.38 54.86 14.28
CA SER A 314 39.39 56.24 13.75
C SER A 314 38.54 56.63 12.54
N SER A 315 37.61 57.59 12.73
CA SER A 315 37.73 58.92 12.10
C SER A 315 36.66 59.91 12.61
N SER A 316 37.07 60.84 13.48
CA SER A 316 36.42 62.14 13.64
C SER A 316 37.42 63.24 13.32
N SER A 317 37.10 64.00 12.26
CA SER A 317 37.52 65.37 11.92
C SER A 317 39.00 65.75 12.06
N ASP A 318 39.68 65.98 10.94
CA ASP A 318 40.57 67.13 10.86
C ASP A 318 40.62 67.76 9.45
N SER A 319 40.82 69.07 9.46
CA SER A 319 40.70 70.00 8.33
C SER A 319 42.08 70.25 7.71
N GLY A 320 42.22 70.25 6.37
CA GLY A 320 43.36 70.93 5.73
C GLY A 320 43.93 70.36 4.42
N CYS A 321 43.62 71.06 3.33
CA CYS A 321 44.42 71.38 2.13
C CYS A 321 45.31 70.35 1.39
N SER A 322 44.83 70.00 0.18
CA SER A 322 45.50 70.00 -1.16
C SER A 322 46.88 69.36 -1.39
N MET A 323 46.94 68.46 -2.38
CA MET A 323 47.52 68.70 -3.73
C MET A 323 47.24 67.49 -4.64
N GLY A 324 46.93 67.76 -5.91
CA GLY A 324 46.45 66.78 -6.89
C GLY A 324 47.50 66.13 -7.79
N ARG A 325 47.02 65.21 -8.63
CA ARG A 325 47.49 64.80 -9.99
C ARG A 325 46.52 63.72 -10.47
N SER A 326 45.59 64.00 -11.39
CA SER A 326 45.70 64.15 -12.85
C SER A 326 45.86 62.83 -13.64
N GLY A 327 44.84 62.55 -14.47
CA GLY A 327 44.90 61.71 -15.67
C GLY A 327 44.37 60.29 -15.48
N ASN A 328 43.51 59.72 -16.32
CA ASN A 328 42.96 60.17 -17.60
C ASN A 328 41.77 59.26 -17.98
N ARG A 329 40.65 59.88 -18.38
CA ARG A 329 39.72 59.56 -19.48
C ARG A 329 39.31 58.09 -19.78
N ALA A 330 38.04 57.77 -19.45
CA ALA A 330 36.85 57.50 -20.32
C ALA A 330 37.07 57.11 -21.81
N PRO A 331 36.14 56.41 -22.53
CA PRO A 331 34.65 56.51 -22.43
C PRO A 331 33.83 55.19 -22.62
N LEU A 332 32.58 55.10 -22.13
CA LEU A 332 31.24 55.23 -22.79
C LEU A 332 31.00 54.22 -23.95
N TRP A 333 29.85 53.55 -24.21
CA TRP A 333 28.44 53.56 -23.76
C TRP A 333 27.69 52.31 -24.38
N PRO A 334 26.36 52.12 -24.22
CA PRO A 334 25.66 50.83 -24.10
C PRO A 334 24.80 50.44 -25.34
N LEU A 335 23.75 49.61 -25.11
CA LEU A 335 22.66 49.13 -25.99
C LEU A 335 22.92 47.71 -26.54
N GLY A 336 21.97 46.78 -26.62
CA GLY A 336 20.53 46.84 -26.41
C GLY A 336 19.94 45.44 -26.59
N ALA A 337 18.70 45.29 -26.14
CA ALA A 337 17.85 44.12 -26.32
C ALA A 337 17.69 43.72 -27.79
N LEU A 338 17.42 42.44 -28.06
CA LEU A 338 16.41 42.03 -29.03
C LEU A 338 16.00 40.56 -28.85
N VAL A 339 14.68 40.40 -28.79
CA VAL A 339 13.85 39.20 -28.89
C VAL A 339 13.93 38.62 -30.31
N ALA A 340 13.92 37.28 -30.46
CA ALA A 340 13.09 36.58 -31.45
C ALA A 340 13.19 35.05 -31.36
N LEU A 341 12.00 34.44 -31.34
CA LEU A 341 11.65 33.03 -31.56
C LEU A 341 12.25 32.43 -32.84
N TRP A 342 12.55 31.12 -32.83
CA TRP A 342 12.20 30.26 -33.96
C TRP A 342 12.09 28.76 -33.59
N PHE A 343 10.97 28.18 -34.01
CA PHE A 343 10.64 26.76 -34.07
C PHE A 343 11.60 26.00 -35.00
N ILE A 344 12.08 24.80 -34.62
CA ILE A 344 12.31 23.70 -35.58
C ILE A 344 11.89 22.36 -34.97
N ALA A 345 10.88 21.77 -35.62
CA ALA A 345 10.47 20.39 -35.47
C ALA A 345 11.50 19.42 -36.09
N ARG A 346 11.64 18.22 -35.52
CA ARG A 346 12.05 17.04 -36.30
C ARG A 346 11.41 15.75 -35.78
N ARG A 347 10.38 15.30 -36.52
CA ARG A 347 9.97 13.89 -36.62
C ARG A 347 11.01 13.09 -37.40
N ARG A 348 11.24 11.82 -37.03
CA ARG A 348 11.51 10.64 -37.90
C ARG A 348 11.35 9.39 -37.01
N LYS A 349 10.26 8.62 -37.10
CA LYS A 349 9.94 7.51 -38.03
C LYS A 349 10.87 6.27 -37.93
N LEU A 350 10.27 5.18 -37.42
CA LEU A 350 10.18 3.82 -37.99
C LEU A 350 11.48 2.98 -38.19
N ALA A 351 11.60 1.82 -37.51
CA ALA A 351 11.21 0.48 -38.00
C ALA A 351 12.16 -0.69 -37.59
N PHE A 352 11.55 -1.88 -37.52
CA PHE A 352 12.10 -3.25 -37.73
C PHE A 352 12.92 -3.96 -36.63
N SER A 353 12.29 -4.94 -35.97
CA SER A 353 12.45 -6.39 -36.18
C SER A 353 11.65 -7.13 -35.12
#